data_AF-A0A7C4VXF9-F1
#
_entry.id   AF-A0A7C4VXF9-F1
#
_cell.length_a   1.000
_cell.length_b   1.000
_cell.length_c   1.000
_cell.angle_alpha   90.00
_cell.angle_beta   90.00
_cell.angle_gamma   90.00
#
_symmetry.space_group_name_H-M   'P 1'
#
loop_
_entity.id
_entity.type
_entity.pdbx_description
1 polymer ?
#
loop_
_entity_poly.entity_id
_entity_poly.type
_entity_poly.pdbx_seq_one_letter_code
_entity_poly.pdbx_strand_id
1 'polypeptide(L)'
;MNYQEWELSVPRSITDDVLWKVQVYRLALFAAEIGWQDVTKLLQDKRTVQVVDQLYRALGSISANIAEGYSRGSSKDRARFYEYALGSARESRDWYYKARHVLGETVTTHRLEWLAKIIRLLLKMVLDQRQQILKEETVNYELPEE
;
A
#
# COMPACT_ATOMS: atom_id res chain seq x y z
N MET A 1 -13.96 8.02 11.15
CA MET A 1 -13.02 9.00 10.56
C MET A 1 -13.06 8.85 9.06
N ASN A 2 -13.33 9.94 8.33
CA ASN A 2 -13.23 9.94 6.87
C ASN A 2 -11.80 10.32 6.43
N TYR A 3 -11.50 10.15 5.15
CA TYR A 3 -10.16 10.39 4.61
C TYR A 3 -9.71 11.84 4.75
N GLN A 4 -10.62 12.80 4.53
CA GLN A 4 -10.31 14.23 4.56
C GLN A 4 -9.95 14.71 5.98
N GLU A 5 -10.71 14.27 6.98
CA GLU A 5 -10.43 14.57 8.38
C GLU A 5 -9.07 14.02 8.81
N TRP A 6 -8.78 12.78 8.41
CA TRP A 6 -7.49 12.17 8.67
C TRP A 6 -6.34 12.89 7.96
N GLU A 7 -6.52 13.26 6.68
CA GLU A 7 -5.49 13.95 5.91
C GLU A 7 -5.08 15.29 6.55
N LEU A 8 -6.03 16.00 7.16
CA LEU A 8 -5.79 17.24 7.89
C LEU A 8 -5.09 17.05 9.25
N SER A 9 -5.15 15.85 9.84
CA SER A 9 -4.50 15.55 11.12
C SER A 9 -3.05 15.08 10.97
N VAL A 10 -2.60 14.77 9.75
CA VAL A 10 -1.23 14.29 9.50
C VAL A 10 -0.21 15.42 9.78
N PRO A 11 0.86 15.14 10.55
CA PRO A 11 1.89 16.14 10.86
C PRO A 11 2.59 16.69 9.62
N ARG A 12 2.97 17.98 9.67
CA ARG A 12 3.72 18.63 8.57
C ARG A 12 5.03 17.96 8.21
N SER A 13 5.71 17.36 9.20
CA SER A 13 6.93 16.58 8.98
C SER A 13 6.74 15.38 8.05
N ILE A 14 5.50 14.93 7.84
CA ILE A 14 5.15 13.89 6.86
C ILE A 14 4.58 14.52 5.59
N THR A 15 3.72 15.53 5.70
CA THR A 15 3.05 16.11 4.52
C THR A 15 3.96 16.97 3.64
N ASP A 16 5.04 17.51 4.20
CA ASP A 16 6.00 18.33 3.47
C ASP A 16 7.03 17.49 2.69
N ASP A 17 7.09 16.17 2.95
CA ASP A 17 7.96 15.25 2.21
C ASP A 17 7.47 15.02 0.77
N VAL A 18 8.40 14.84 -0.18
CA VAL A 18 8.08 14.57 -1.60
C VAL A 18 7.25 13.30 -1.78
N LEU A 19 7.43 12.31 -0.90
CA LEU A 19 6.67 11.07 -0.88
C LEU A 19 5.17 11.31 -0.64
N TRP A 20 4.80 12.39 0.06
CA TRP A 20 3.39 12.76 0.27
C TRP A 20 2.64 13.01 -1.04
N LYS A 21 3.35 13.45 -2.10
CA LYS A 21 2.77 13.64 -3.44
C LYS A 21 2.31 12.32 -4.06
N VAL A 22 2.86 11.19 -3.63
CA VAL A 22 2.46 9.86 -4.08
C VAL A 22 1.09 9.52 -3.49
N GLN A 23 0.04 9.60 -4.30
CA GLN A 23 -1.33 9.39 -3.84
C GLN A 23 -1.50 8.03 -3.13
N VAL A 24 -0.93 6.95 -3.69
CA VAL A 24 -1.09 5.62 -3.11
C VAL A 24 -0.43 5.49 -1.73
N TYR A 25 0.62 6.28 -1.45
CA TYR A 25 1.26 6.32 -0.14
C TYR A 25 0.29 6.87 0.92
N ARG A 26 -0.37 7.99 0.63
CA ARG A 26 -1.39 8.58 1.50
C ARG A 26 -2.54 7.61 1.76
N LEU A 27 -3.03 6.94 0.72
CA LEU A 27 -4.09 5.93 0.87
C LEU A 27 -3.64 4.74 1.72
N ALA A 28 -2.39 4.29 1.58
CA ALA A 28 -1.84 3.20 2.37
C ALA A 28 -1.69 3.58 3.85
N LEU A 29 -1.23 4.79 4.15
CA LEU A 29 -1.20 5.31 5.53
C LEU A 29 -2.60 5.39 6.13
N PHE A 30 -3.59 5.90 5.37
CA PHE A 30 -4.98 5.92 5.82
C PHE A 30 -5.53 4.51 6.08
N ALA A 31 -5.20 3.54 5.22
CA ALA A 31 -5.60 2.16 5.40
C ALA A 31 -5.01 1.55 6.70
N ALA A 32 -3.77 1.89 7.04
CA ALA A 32 -3.16 1.49 8.31
C ALA A 32 -3.84 2.17 9.51
N GLU A 33 -4.21 3.44 9.40
CA GLU A 33 -4.91 4.19 10.46
C GLU A 33 -6.30 3.59 10.77
N ILE A 34 -7.13 3.39 9.75
CA ILE A 34 -8.45 2.77 9.98
C ILE A 34 -8.29 1.30 10.40
N GLY A 35 -7.23 0.63 9.93
CA GLY A 35 -6.86 -0.71 10.34
C GLY A 35 -6.50 -0.82 11.81
N TRP A 36 -5.83 0.18 12.39
CA TRP A 36 -5.53 0.25 13.84
C TRP A 36 -6.80 0.15 14.68
N GLN A 37 -7.85 0.86 14.27
CA GLN A 37 -9.15 0.82 14.95
C GLN A 37 -9.83 -0.55 14.77
N ASP A 38 -9.76 -1.12 13.57
CA ASP A 38 -10.36 -2.42 13.26
C ASP A 38 -9.70 -3.57 14.05
N VAL A 39 -8.37 -3.59 14.13
CA VAL A 39 -7.64 -4.63 14.88
C VAL A 39 -7.86 -4.53 16.39
N THR A 40 -8.05 -3.31 16.91
CA THR A 40 -8.44 -3.08 18.30
C THR A 40 -9.80 -3.73 18.61
N LYS A 41 -10.77 -3.62 17.69
CA LYS A 41 -12.07 -4.29 17.82
C LYS A 41 -11.94 -5.81 17.70
N LEU A 42 -11.14 -6.29 16.75
CA LEU A 42 -10.92 -7.72 16.54
C LEU A 42 -10.30 -8.39 17.78
N LEU A 43 -9.34 -7.75 18.45
CA LEU A 43 -8.71 -8.27 19.67
C LEU A 43 -9.69 -8.65 20.80
N GLN A 44 -10.91 -8.11 20.78
CA GLN A 44 -11.96 -8.47 21.74
C GLN A 44 -12.53 -9.88 21.51
N ASP A 45 -12.31 -10.48 20.33
CA ASP A 45 -12.68 -11.85 20.00
C ASP A 45 -11.42 -12.73 19.87
N LYS A 46 -11.27 -13.67 20.81
CA LYS A 46 -10.12 -14.59 20.88
C LYS A 46 -9.90 -15.40 19.60
N ARG A 47 -10.93 -15.63 18.78
CA ARG A 47 -10.82 -16.38 17.51
C ARG A 47 -10.04 -15.61 16.45
N THR A 48 -9.88 -14.29 16.62
CA THR A 48 -9.28 -13.41 15.61
C THR A 48 -7.86 -12.96 15.95
N VAL A 49 -7.27 -13.44 17.05
CA VAL A 49 -5.93 -13.02 17.50
C VAL A 49 -4.87 -13.18 16.40
N GLN A 50 -4.89 -14.29 15.66
CA GLN A 50 -3.97 -14.49 14.52
C GLN A 50 -4.30 -13.58 13.33
N VAL A 51 -5.58 -13.29 13.10
CA VAL A 51 -6.02 -12.37 12.04
C VAL A 51 -5.56 -10.95 12.34
N VAL A 52 -5.63 -10.52 13.60
CA VAL A 52 -5.15 -9.21 14.05
C VAL A 52 -3.70 -8.99 13.68
N ASP A 53 -2.83 -9.90 14.08
CA ASP A 53 -1.39 -9.78 13.86
C ASP A 53 -1.05 -9.74 12.35
N GLN A 54 -1.62 -10.66 11.57
CA GLN A 54 -1.36 -10.72 10.13
C GLN A 54 -1.95 -9.51 9.39
N LEU A 55 -3.17 -9.08 9.73
CA LEU A 55 -3.80 -7.91 9.11
C LEU A 55 -3.01 -6.64 9.42
N TYR A 56 -2.60 -6.44 10.67
CA TYR A 56 -1.89 -5.22 11.08
C TYR A 56 -0.53 -5.12 10.39
N ARG A 57 0.23 -6.22 10.36
CA ARG A 57 1.52 -6.28 9.65
C ARG A 57 1.35 -6.06 8.15
N ALA A 58 0.36 -6.69 7.53
CA ALA A 58 0.09 -6.52 6.10
C ALA A 58 -0.26 -5.07 5.76
N LEU A 59 -1.15 -4.41 6.53
CA LEU A 59 -1.52 -3.01 6.28
C LEU A 59 -0.35 -2.05 6.40
N GLY A 60 0.45 -2.17 7.48
CA GLY A 60 1.64 -1.34 7.68
C GLY A 60 2.67 -1.52 6.56
N SER A 61 2.85 -2.76 6.10
CA SER A 61 3.78 -3.13 5.02
C SER A 61 3.46 -2.46 3.68
N ILE A 62 2.21 -2.10 3.39
CA ILE A 62 1.86 -1.44 2.13
C ILE A 62 2.58 -0.09 2.00
N SER A 63 2.41 0.79 3.01
CA SER A 63 3.03 2.12 2.99
C SER A 63 4.54 2.06 3.11
N ALA A 64 5.06 1.14 3.93
CA ALA A 64 6.49 0.92 4.10
C ALA A 64 7.18 0.51 2.78
N ASN A 65 6.61 -0.43 2.04
CA ASN A 65 7.16 -0.84 0.74
C ASN A 65 7.02 0.25 -0.33
N ILE A 66 5.96 1.07 -0.29
CA ILE A 66 5.85 2.23 -1.20
C ILE A 66 6.97 3.24 -0.93
N ALA A 67 7.22 3.56 0.35
CA ALA A 67 8.29 4.47 0.75
C ALA A 67 9.66 3.92 0.34
N GLU A 68 9.94 2.67 0.67
CA GLU A 68 11.19 2.00 0.35
C GLU A 68 11.43 1.92 -1.17
N GLY A 69 10.37 1.61 -1.92
CA GLY A 69 10.40 1.63 -3.38
C GLY A 69 10.70 3.02 -3.92
N TYR A 70 10.02 4.05 -3.45
CA TYR A 70 10.23 5.43 -3.89
C TYR A 70 11.69 5.89 -3.71
N SER A 71 12.37 5.40 -2.68
CA SER A 71 13.77 5.71 -2.40
C SER A 71 14.79 4.94 -3.27
N ARG A 72 14.36 4.05 -4.18
CA ARG A 72 15.27 3.29 -5.05
C ARG A 72 15.65 4.05 -6.33
N GLY A 73 16.92 3.94 -6.72
CA GLY A 73 17.48 4.59 -7.90
C GLY A 73 17.10 3.94 -9.24
N SER A 74 16.99 2.61 -9.28
CA SER A 74 16.67 1.87 -10.52
C SER A 74 15.17 1.60 -10.67
N SER A 75 14.66 1.64 -11.90
CA SER A 75 13.25 1.32 -12.19
C SER A 75 12.90 -0.14 -11.81
N LYS A 76 13.88 -1.04 -11.94
CA LYS A 76 13.77 -2.45 -11.54
C LYS A 76 13.54 -2.64 -10.04
N ASP A 77 14.34 -1.97 -9.21
CA ASP A 77 14.18 -2.07 -7.76
C ASP A 77 12.88 -1.40 -7.29
N ARG A 78 12.54 -0.24 -7.86
CA ARG A 78 11.25 0.42 -7.61
C ARG A 78 10.07 -0.52 -7.88
N ALA A 79 10.06 -1.18 -9.04
CA ALA A 79 9.01 -2.13 -9.41
C ALA A 79 8.86 -3.26 -8.39
N ARG A 80 9.98 -3.83 -7.94
CA ARG A 80 10.01 -4.93 -6.96
C ARG A 80 9.36 -4.54 -5.63
N PHE A 81 9.67 -3.36 -5.10
CA PHE A 81 9.04 -2.89 -3.86
C PHE A 81 7.55 -2.58 -4.04
N TYR A 82 7.15 -2.02 -5.19
CA TYR A 82 5.72 -1.82 -5.49
C TYR A 82 4.96 -3.14 -5.64
N GLU A 83 5.61 -4.21 -6.12
CA GLU A 83 5.05 -5.56 -6.13
C GLU A 83 4.88 -6.14 -4.71
N TYR A 84 5.82 -5.87 -3.80
CA TYR A 84 5.65 -6.23 -2.39
C TYR A 84 4.49 -5.49 -1.72
N ALA A 85 4.37 -4.18 -1.96
CA ALA A 85 3.21 -3.41 -1.50
C ALA A 85 1.89 -3.98 -2.06
N LEU A 86 1.89 -4.41 -3.32
CA LEU A 86 0.73 -5.04 -3.97
C LEU A 86 0.37 -6.39 -3.32
N GLY A 87 1.37 -7.19 -2.97
CA GLY A 87 1.20 -8.42 -2.21
C GLY A 87 0.53 -8.15 -0.86
N SER A 88 1.07 -7.23 -0.07
CA SER A 88 0.52 -6.85 1.23
C SER A 88 -0.91 -6.28 1.13
N ALA A 89 -1.23 -5.53 0.08
CA ALA A 89 -2.58 -5.01 -0.13
C ALA A 89 -3.60 -6.12 -0.45
N ARG A 90 -3.19 -7.14 -1.22
CA ARG A 90 -4.04 -8.32 -1.50
C ARG A 90 -4.22 -9.19 -0.28
N GLU A 91 -3.16 -9.42 0.48
CA GLU A 91 -3.21 -10.12 1.75
C GLU A 91 -4.15 -9.42 2.75
N SER A 92 -4.06 -8.09 2.85
CA SER A 92 -4.96 -7.31 3.70
C SER A 92 -6.44 -7.51 3.34
N ARG A 93 -6.78 -7.64 2.04
CA ARG A 93 -8.17 -7.92 1.62
C ARG A 93 -8.64 -9.29 2.09
N ASP A 94 -7.79 -10.30 1.99
CA ASP A 94 -8.10 -11.66 2.45
C ASP A 94 -8.35 -11.68 3.96
N TRP A 95 -7.51 -11.00 4.74
CA TRP A 95 -7.71 -10.89 6.19
C TRP A 95 -8.98 -10.12 6.56
N TYR A 96 -9.29 -9.02 5.89
CA TYR A 96 -10.55 -8.30 6.13
C TYR A 96 -11.78 -9.15 5.79
N TYR A 97 -11.73 -9.92 4.71
CA TYR A 97 -12.82 -10.83 4.36
C TYR A 97 -13.04 -11.88 5.47
N LYS A 98 -11.97 -12.43 6.05
CA LYS A 98 -12.07 -13.36 7.20
C LYS A 98 -12.57 -12.66 8.47
N ALA A 99 -12.14 -11.42 8.71
CA ALA A 99 -12.53 -10.61 9.86
C ALA A 99 -13.99 -10.12 9.84
N ARG A 100 -14.70 -10.25 8.71
CA ARG A 100 -16.05 -9.71 8.50
C ARG A 100 -17.08 -10.15 9.55
N HIS A 101 -16.90 -11.35 10.12
CA HIS A 101 -17.78 -11.88 11.15
C HIS A 101 -17.78 -11.06 12.46
N VAL A 102 -16.72 -10.30 12.73
CA VAL A 102 -16.59 -9.43 13.91
C VAL A 102 -16.72 -7.96 13.52
N LEU A 103 -16.16 -7.56 12.37
CA LEU A 103 -16.19 -6.16 11.94
C LEU A 103 -17.55 -5.73 11.40
N GLY A 104 -18.31 -6.65 10.80
CA GLY A 104 -19.57 -6.39 10.12
C GLY A 104 -19.38 -6.02 8.64
N GLU A 105 -20.46 -6.16 7.86
CA GLU A 105 -20.44 -6.00 6.40
C GLU A 105 -20.11 -4.57 5.96
N THR A 106 -20.66 -3.55 6.63
CA THR A 106 -20.42 -2.13 6.29
C THR A 106 -18.95 -1.77 6.42
N VAL A 107 -18.32 -2.15 7.54
CA VAL A 107 -16.89 -1.89 7.77
C VAL A 107 -16.07 -2.65 6.74
N THR A 108 -16.33 -3.94 6.57
CA THR A 108 -15.60 -4.82 5.66
C THR A 108 -15.66 -4.30 4.22
N THR A 109 -16.84 -3.97 3.72
CA THR A 109 -17.04 -3.45 2.36
C THR A 109 -16.22 -2.19 2.14
N HIS A 110 -16.30 -1.22 3.06
CA HIS A 110 -15.51 0.00 2.99
C HIS A 110 -14.01 -0.29 2.92
N ARG A 111 -13.48 -1.21 3.75
CA ARG A 111 -12.05 -1.56 3.72
C ARG A 111 -11.63 -2.21 2.41
N LEU A 112 -12.46 -3.11 1.88
CA LEU A 112 -12.20 -3.78 0.62
C LEU A 112 -12.20 -2.79 -0.56
N GLU A 113 -13.07 -1.79 -0.57
CA GLU A 113 -13.11 -0.73 -1.60
C GLU A 113 -11.85 0.13 -1.58
N TRP A 114 -11.39 0.55 -0.39
CA TRP A 114 -10.14 1.29 -0.24
C TRP A 114 -8.93 0.48 -0.70
N LEU A 115 -8.84 -0.78 -0.28
CA LEU A 115 -7.75 -1.67 -0.72
C LEU A 115 -7.81 -1.93 -2.23
N ALA A 116 -9.00 -2.03 -2.83
CA ALA A 116 -9.14 -2.14 -4.29
C ALA A 116 -8.61 -0.89 -5.00
N LYS A 117 -8.84 0.31 -4.45
CA LYS A 117 -8.27 1.57 -4.98
C LYS A 117 -6.74 1.57 -4.90
N ILE A 118 -6.18 1.16 -3.75
CA ILE A 118 -4.72 1.02 -3.57
C ILE A 118 -4.14 0.04 -4.60
N ILE A 119 -4.73 -1.14 -4.74
CA ILE A 119 -4.30 -2.18 -5.69
C ILE A 119 -4.28 -1.65 -7.13
N ARG A 120 -5.31 -0.91 -7.56
CA ARG A 120 -5.35 -0.33 -8.91
C ARG A 120 -4.21 0.66 -9.15
N LEU A 121 -3.90 1.50 -8.18
CA LEU A 121 -2.79 2.46 -8.29
C LEU A 121 -1.43 1.75 -8.29
N LEU A 122 -1.24 0.75 -7.42
CA LEU A 122 -0.01 -0.05 -7.39
C LEU A 122 0.22 -0.80 -8.71
N LEU A 123 -0.82 -1.41 -9.28
CA LEU A 123 -0.73 -2.07 -10.59
C LEU A 123 -0.26 -1.09 -11.67
N LYS A 124 -0.82 0.12 -11.70
CA LYS A 124 -0.36 1.17 -12.63
C LYS A 124 1.11 1.52 -12.39
N MET A 125 1.50 1.76 -11.13
CA MET A 125 2.89 2.11 -10.80
C MET A 125 3.89 1.02 -11.17
N VAL A 126 3.56 -0.26 -10.95
CA VAL A 126 4.40 -1.40 -11.37
C VAL A 126 4.55 -1.43 -12.90
N LEU A 127 3.46 -1.26 -13.64
CA LEU A 127 3.49 -1.20 -15.10
C LEU A 127 4.35 -0.03 -15.60
N ASP A 128 4.18 1.16 -15.02
CA ASP A 128 4.96 2.35 -15.36
C ASP A 128 6.46 2.10 -15.15
N GLN A 129 6.86 1.48 -14.02
CA GLN A 129 8.26 1.14 -13.79
C GLN A 129 8.79 0.11 -14.79
N ARG A 130 8.00 -0.91 -15.14
CA ARG A 130 8.40 -1.92 -16.14
C ARG A 130 8.61 -1.32 -17.53
N GLN A 131 7.78 -0.35 -17.93
CA GLN A 131 7.99 0.38 -19.18
C GLN A 131 9.27 1.21 -19.18
N GLN A 132 9.68 1.76 -18.03
CA GLN A 132 10.96 2.47 -17.92
C GLN A 132 12.15 1.51 -18.03
N ILE A 133 12.06 0.30 -17.45
CA ILE A 133 13.10 -0.73 -17.61
C ILE A 133 13.33 -1.05 -19.09
N LEU A 134 12.25 -1.26 -19.87
CA LEU A 134 12.38 -1.53 -21.30
C LEU A 134 13.06 -0.38 -22.05
N LYS A 135 12.79 0.87 -21.68
CA LYS A 135 13.45 2.05 -22.27
C LYS A 135 14.93 2.10 -21.89
N GLU A 136 15.26 1.88 -20.61
CA GLU A 136 16.64 1.83 -20.12
C GLU A 136 17.46 0.75 -20.86
N GLU A 137 16.87 -0.41 -21.16
CA GLU A 137 17.50 -1.49 -21.92
C GLU A 137 17.73 -1.12 -23.39
N THR A 138 16.79 -0.43 -24.05
CA THR A 138 16.93 -0.02 -25.46
C THR A 138 17.98 1.07 -25.70
N VAL A 139 18.34 1.85 -24.68
CA VAL A 139 19.32 2.96 -24.80
C VAL A 139 20.77 2.46 -24.70
N ASN A 140 20.99 1.21 -24.25
CA ASN A 140 22.33 0.66 -24.09
C ASN A 140 22.86 0.01 -25.39
N TYR A 141 23.84 0.69 -26.00
CA TYR A 141 24.77 0.27 -27.07
C TYR A 141 24.33 0.44 -28.54
N GLU A 142 24.36 1.68 -29.03
CA GLU A 142 24.98 1.95 -30.34
C GLU A 142 26.48 2.19 -30.09
N LEU A 143 27.31 1.20 -30.43
CA LEU A 143 28.76 1.38 -30.47
C LEU A 143 29.10 2.30 -31.66
N PRO A 144 30.06 3.23 -31.54
CA PRO A 144 30.55 3.97 -32.70
C PRO A 144 31.12 2.97 -33.71
N GLU A 145 30.62 2.98 -34.95
CA GLU A 145 31.26 2.28 -36.06
C GLU A 145 32.64 2.93 -36.31
N GLU A 146 33.71 2.13 -36.21
CA GLU A 146 35.09 2.51 -36.58
C GLU A 146 35.26 2.65 -38.10
#